data_AF-A0A9D9DI20-F1
#
_entry.id   AF-A0A9D9DI20-F1
#
_cell.length_a   1.000
_cell.length_b   1.000
_cell.length_c   1.000
_cell.angle_alpha   90.00
_cell.angle_beta   90.00
_cell.angle_gamma   90.00
#
_symmetry.space_group_name_H-M   'P 1'
#
loop_
_entity.id
_entity.type
_entity.pdbx_description
1 polymer ?
#
loop_
_entity_poly.entity_id
_entity_poly.type
_entity_poly.pdbx_seq_one_letter_code
_entity_poly.pdbx_strand_id
1 'polypeptide(L)' 'MDELFNKYEVSKVSIALSFIYTVPYNITPVVGVSSIAHLKDAMIAMNIKLTKKEWYKLYLLGKYKLP' A
#
# COMPACT_ATOMS: atom_id res chain seq x y z
N MET A 1 -8.58 -7.14 2.19
CA MET A 1 -7.96 -5.79 2.13
C MET A 1 -8.79 -4.78 2.89
N ASP A 2 -10.08 -5.06 3.12
CA ASP A 2 -11.05 -4.07 3.55
C ASP A 2 -10.90 -3.58 4.98
N GLU A 3 -10.43 -4.46 5.86
CA GLU A 3 -10.11 -4.12 7.24
C GLU A 3 -8.95 -3.11 7.36
N LEU A 4 -7.99 -3.16 6.43
CA LEU A 4 -6.79 -2.31 6.46
C LEU A 4 -7.10 -0.88 6.01
N PHE A 5 -7.86 -0.72 4.93
CA PHE A 5 -8.20 0.63 4.47
C PHE A 5 -9.14 1.33 5.46
N ASN A 6 -10.03 0.59 6.14
CA ASN A 6 -10.87 1.14 7.20
C ASN A 6 -10.05 1.55 8.42
N LYS A 7 -9.05 0.74 8.81
CA LYS A 7 -8.20 1.02 9.97
C LYS A 7 -7.35 2.28 9.79
N TYR A 8 -6.83 2.49 8.58
CA TYR A 8 -5.98 3.63 8.26
C TYR A 8 -6.77 4.81 7.68
N GLU A 9 -8.09 4.69 7.50
CA GLU A 9 -8.97 5.68 6.85
C GLU A 9 -8.44 6.20 5.51
N VAL A 10 -7.82 5.31 4.73
CA VAL A 10 -7.16 5.64 3.47
C VAL A 10 -7.77 4.91 2.29
N SER A 11 -7.47 5.38 1.08
CA SER A 11 -7.86 4.71 -0.15
C SER A 11 -7.15 3.36 -0.32
N LYS A 12 -7.80 2.45 -1.07
CA LYS A 12 -7.22 1.15 -1.46
C LYS A 12 -5.88 1.31 -2.18
N VAL A 13 -5.76 2.36 -3.00
CA VAL A 13 -4.53 2.70 -3.73
C VAL A 13 -3.40 3.04 -2.76
N SER A 14 -3.70 3.79 -1.70
CA SER A 14 -2.71 4.17 -0.69
C SER A 14 -2.14 2.95 0.04
N ILE A 15 -2.98 1.97 0.40
CA ILE A 15 -2.52 0.72 1.01
C ILE A 15 -1.63 -0.06 0.03
N ALA A 16 -2.05 -0.18 -1.23
CA ALA A 16 -1.26 -0.89 -2.25
C ALA A 16 0.12 -0.26 -2.48
N LEU A 17 0.20 1.07 -2.54
CA LEU A 17 1.49 1.76 -2.68
C LEU A 17 2.34 1.61 -1.40
N SER A 18 1.74 1.74 -0.21
CA SER A 18 2.47 1.57 1.06
C SER A 18 3.09 0.17 1.20
N PHE A 19 2.43 -0.85 0.66
CA PHE A 19 2.96 -2.21 0.58
C PHE A 19 4.25 -2.29 -0.25
N ILE A 20 4.30 -1.59 -1.39
CA ILE A 20 5.50 -1.50 -2.25
C ILE A 20 6.61 -0.74 -1.54
N TYR A 21 6.29 0.40 -0.90
CA TYR A 21 7.27 1.20 -0.14
C TYR A 21 7.85 0.47 1.08
N THR A 22 7.20 -0.57 1.58
CA THR A 22 7.69 -1.35 2.73
C THR A 22 8.85 -2.28 2.36
N VAL A 23 9.11 -2.48 1.07
CA VAL A 23 10.25 -3.28 0.61
C VAL A 23 11.56 -2.54 0.95
N PRO A 24 12.57 -3.20 1.54
CA PRO A 24 13.79 -2.55 2.04
C PRO A 24 14.73 -2.03 0.95
N TYR A 25 14.44 -2.33 -0.32
CA TYR A 25 15.11 -1.73 -1.46
C TYR A 25 14.46 -0.37 -1.72
N ASN A 26 15.23 0.68 -2.02
CA ASN A 26 14.74 2.04 -2.32
C ASN A 26 13.87 2.11 -3.60
N ILE A 27 12.72 1.43 -3.59
CA ILE A 27 11.81 1.32 -4.71
C ILE A 27 10.94 2.58 -4.73
N THR A 28 11.04 3.32 -5.83
CA THR A 28 10.17 4.48 -6.08
C THR A 28 9.21 4.11 -7.21
N PRO A 29 7.94 3.80 -6.91
CA PRO A 29 6.95 3.51 -7.94
C PRO A 29 6.63 4.78 -8.74
N VAL A 30 6.56 4.63 -10.07
CA VAL A 30 6.07 5.69 -10.96
C VAL A 30 4.56 5.55 -11.05
N VAL A 31 3.82 6.58 -10.62
CA VAL A 31 2.36 6.55 -10.59
C VAL A 31 1.81 7.36 -11.76
N GLY A 32 1.18 6.66 -12.73
CA GLY A 32 0.42 7.30 -13.80
C GLY A 32 -0.97 7.67 -13.30
N VAL A 33 -1.20 8.95 -12.98
CA VAL A 33 -2.50 9.43 -12.50
C VAL A 33 -3.18 10.31 -13.56
N SER A 34 -4.49 10.12 -13.73
CA SER A 34 -5.36 10.98 -14.54
C SER A 34 -6.20 11.94 -13.70
N SER A 35 -6.15 11.83 -12.36
CA SER A 35 -6.94 12.62 -11.42
C SER A 35 -6.09 13.07 -10.24
N ILE A 36 -6.32 14.30 -9.78
CA ILE A 36 -5.67 14.90 -8.61
C ILE A 36 -6.01 14.14 -7.32
N ALA A 37 -7.19 13.52 -7.23
CA ALA A 37 -7.56 12.72 -6.06
C ALA A 37 -6.62 11.51 -5.90
N HIS A 38 -6.33 10.79 -6.99
CA HIS A 38 -5.40 9.66 -6.97
C HIS A 38 -3.95 10.10 -6.70
N LEU A 39 -3.57 11.31 -7.12
CA LEU A 39 -2.27 11.88 -6.76
C LEU A 39 -2.17 12.07 -5.24
N LYS A 40 -3.20 12.64 -4.60
CA LYS A 40 -3.24 12.81 -3.15
C LYS A 40 -3.18 11.47 -2.41
N ASP A 41 -3.92 10.47 -2.89
CA ASP A 41 -3.88 9.11 -2.33
C ASP A 41 -2.49 8.48 -2.39
N ALA A 42 -1.77 8.69 -3.51
CA ALA A 42 -0.40 8.22 -3.68
C ALA A 42 0.59 8.92 -2.73
N MET A 43 0.41 10.22 -2.50
CA MET A 43 1.22 10.97 -1.53
C MET A 43 1.00 10.48 -0.10
N ILE A 44 -0.25 10.22 0.29
CA ILE A 44 -0.59 9.69 1.62
C ILE A 44 0.08 8.33 1.85
N ALA A 45 0.18 7.51 0.80
CA ALA A 45 0.77 6.17 0.87
C ALA A 45 2.23 6.16 1.37
N MET A 46 3.01 7.22 1.08
CA MET A 46 4.40 7.34 1.52
C MET A 46 4.51 7.52 3.04
N ASN A 47 3.46 8.02 3.70
CA ASN A 47 3.42 8.25 5.13
C ASN A 47 2.87 7.04 5.91
N ILE A 48 2.35 6.02 5.23
CA ILE A 48 1.80 4.82 5.85
C ILE A 48 2.93 3.81 6.06
N LYS A 49 3.23 3.48 7.33
CA LYS A 49 4.13 2.39 7.68
C LYS A 49 3.32 1.17 8.12
N LEU A 50 3.23 0.18 7.24
CA LEU A 50 2.58 -1.08 7.56
C LEU A 50 3.42 -1.89 8.56
N THR A 51 2.75 -2.54 9.50
CA THR A 51 3.43 -3.52 10.36
C THR A 51 3.72 -4.81 9.56
N LYS A 52 4.74 -5.58 9.97
CA LYS A 52 5.05 -6.87 9.32
C LYS A 52 3.82 -7.80 9.25
N LYS A 53 2.98 -7.84 10.29
CA LYS A 53 1.75 -8.65 10.32
C LYS A 53 0.77 -8.23 9.23
N GLU A 54 0.56 -6.93 9.08
CA GLU A 54 -0.33 -6.37 8.05
C GLU A 54 0.24 -6.57 6.65
N TRP A 55 1.56 -6.45 6.50
CA TRP A 55 2.26 -6.73 5.27
C TRP A 55 2.08 -8.19 4.85
N TYR A 56 2.26 -9.16 5.75
CA TYR A 56 1.99 -10.57 5.48
C TYR A 56 0.53 -10.85 5.17
N LYS A 57 -0.40 -10.14 5.82
CA LYS A 57 -1.83 -10.25 5.51
C LYS A 57 -2.12 -9.81 4.08
N LEU A 58 -1.52 -8.71 3.61
CA LEU A 58 -1.61 -8.25 2.22
C LEU A 58 -0.93 -9.22 1.24
N TYR A 59 0.23 -9.75 1.60
CA TYR A 59 0.95 -10.74 0.81
C TYR A 59 0.12 -12.02 0.58
N LEU A 60 -0.49 -12.55 1.65
CA LEU A 60 -1.38 -13.72 1.58
C LEU A 60 -2.66 -13.45 0.76
N LEU A 61 -3.23 -12.25 0.88
CA LEU A 61 -4.39 -11.85 0.08
C LEU A 61 -4.09 -11.84 -1.43
N GLY A 62 -2.83 -11.57 -1.81
CA GLY A 62 -2.35 -11.67 -3.19
C GLY A 62 -2.24 -13.10 -3.74
N LYS A 63 -2.65 -14.11 -2.97
CA LYS A 63 -2.53 -15.55 -3.29
C LYS A 63 -1.09 -16.04 -3.49
N TYR A 64 -0.10 -15.30 -2.99
CA TYR A 64 1.28 -15.77 -2.97
C TYR A 64 1.42 -16.87 -1.91
N LYS A 65 2.11 -17.96 -2.27
CA LYS A 65 2.51 -18.97 -1.28
C LYS A 65 3.65 -18.40 -0.43
N LEU A 66 3.59 -18.60 0.88
CA LEU A 66 4.78 -18.38 1.71
C LEU A 66 5.86 -19.38 1.23
N PRO A 67 7.10 -18.92 1.04
CA PRO A 67 8.24 -19.82 0.90
C PRO A 67 8.47 -20.63 2.18
#